data_AF-A0A520QTQ7-F1
#
_entry.id   AF-A0A520QTQ7-F1
#
_cell.length_a   1.000
_cell.length_b   1.000
_cell.length_c   1.000
_cell.angle_alpha   90.00
_cell.angle_beta   90.00
_cell.angle_gamma   90.00
#
_symmetry.space_group_name_H-M   'P 1'
#
loop_
_entity.id
_entity.type
_entity.pdbx_description
1 polymer ?
#
loop_
_entity_poly.entity_id
_entity_poly.type
_entity_poly.pdbx_seq_one_letter_code
_entity_poly.pdbx_strand_id
1 'polypeptide(L)'
;MSRWASLVLLAGAALPWLVVGCEPQTPTSGDGGTACLGVATPCSLIETPHRCAAAPGCEGVGSCRGAALPCSSIEGSCASHAGCRVEAEGTGHSSCAGRALRCDRFSDLRSCLGQAGCTWSGSCGGEARECGALDGRVFDCVEQPGCYVLSD
;
A
#
# COMPACT_ATOMS: atom_id res chain seq x y z
N MET A 1 -10.65 29.62 -62.86
CA MET A 1 -10.39 31.05 -62.65
C MET A 1 -10.34 31.28 -61.14
N SER A 2 -9.17 31.63 -60.61
CA SER A 2 -8.85 31.82 -59.18
C SER A 2 -9.83 32.72 -58.45
N ARG A 3 -10.14 32.41 -57.17
CA ARG A 3 -10.21 33.37 -56.05
C ARG A 3 -10.14 32.66 -54.66
N TRP A 4 -9.08 32.91 -53.88
CA TRP A 4 -9.07 33.49 -52.51
C TRP A 4 -9.01 32.42 -51.39
N ALA A 5 -8.42 32.60 -50.21
CA ALA A 5 -7.98 33.78 -49.47
C ALA A 5 -6.80 33.42 -48.54
N SER A 6 -5.93 34.40 -48.28
CA SER A 6 -4.93 34.38 -47.21
C SER A 6 -5.59 34.31 -45.83
N LEU A 7 -5.01 33.55 -44.91
CA LEU A 7 -5.33 33.64 -43.48
C LEU A 7 -4.05 33.73 -42.65
N VAL A 8 -4.05 34.81 -41.87
CA VAL A 8 -3.02 35.31 -40.97
C VAL A 8 -2.84 34.33 -39.81
N LEU A 9 -1.63 33.80 -39.63
CA LEU A 9 -1.25 33.06 -38.42
C LEU A 9 -0.78 34.07 -37.36
N LEU A 10 -1.67 34.33 -36.40
CA LEU A 10 -1.37 35.07 -35.19
C LEU A 10 -0.42 34.24 -34.31
N ALA A 11 0.75 34.80 -34.04
CA ALA A 11 1.65 34.37 -32.98
C ALA A 11 0.99 34.62 -31.62
N GLY A 12 0.75 33.55 -30.87
CA GLY A 12 0.32 33.58 -29.47
C GLY A 12 1.34 32.82 -28.62
N ALA A 13 2.08 33.57 -27.79
CA ALA A 13 3.01 33.04 -26.81
C ALA A 13 2.26 32.30 -25.69
N ALA A 14 2.79 31.16 -25.24
CA ALA A 14 2.40 30.52 -23.98
C ALA A 14 3.66 30.03 -23.25
N LEU A 15 3.74 30.41 -21.98
CA LEU A 15 4.89 30.28 -21.09
C LEU A 15 5.24 28.81 -20.76
N PRO A 16 6.53 28.48 -20.53
CA PRO A 16 6.92 27.17 -20.00
C PRO A 16 6.61 27.12 -18.51
N TRP A 17 5.47 26.54 -18.16
CA TRP A 17 5.22 26.10 -16.79
C TRP A 17 6.03 24.82 -16.57
N LEU A 18 6.94 24.87 -15.59
CA LEU A 18 7.65 23.73 -15.04
C LEU A 18 6.63 22.72 -14.51
N VAL A 19 6.24 21.77 -15.34
CA VAL A 19 5.70 20.49 -14.88
C VAL A 19 6.87 19.66 -14.40
N VAL A 20 6.98 19.51 -13.09
CA VAL A 20 7.72 18.40 -12.48
C VAL A 20 7.02 17.13 -12.97
N GLY A 21 7.53 16.57 -14.06
CA GLY A 21 7.06 15.30 -14.58
C GLY A 21 7.45 14.19 -13.62
N CYS A 22 6.47 13.41 -13.17
CA CYS A 22 6.75 12.02 -12.84
C CYS A 22 7.25 11.37 -14.13
N GLU A 23 8.56 11.17 -14.24
CA GLU A 23 9.12 10.41 -15.35
C GLU A 23 8.64 8.97 -15.19
N PRO A 24 7.86 8.42 -16.13
CA PRO A 24 7.48 7.02 -16.07
C PRO A 24 8.77 6.21 -16.14
N GLN A 25 9.12 5.56 -15.02
CA GLN A 25 10.17 4.56 -15.00
C GLN A 25 9.75 3.49 -16.01
N THR A 26 10.48 3.37 -17.12
CA THR A 26 10.30 2.26 -18.06
C THR A 26 10.51 0.96 -17.28
N PRO A 27 9.51 0.06 -17.18
CA PRO A 27 9.74 -1.23 -16.57
C PRO A 27 10.77 -1.95 -17.44
N THR A 28 11.95 -2.21 -16.86
CA THR A 28 12.94 -3.10 -17.44
C THR A 28 12.29 -4.45 -17.66
N SER A 29 12.10 -4.81 -18.93
CA SER A 29 11.64 -6.13 -19.36
C SER A 29 12.51 -7.21 -18.72
N GLY A 30 11.88 -7.99 -17.84
CA GLY A 30 12.49 -9.11 -17.15
C GLY A 30 11.41 -9.84 -16.36
N ASP A 31 11.07 -11.04 -16.84
CA ASP A 31 10.02 -11.95 -16.39
C ASP A 31 8.57 -11.53 -16.66
N GLY A 32 7.81 -12.43 -17.31
CA GLY A 32 6.36 -12.36 -17.47
C GLY A 32 5.65 -12.54 -16.11
N GLY A 33 5.95 -11.66 -15.17
CA GLY A 33 5.29 -11.53 -13.90
C GLY A 33 4.10 -10.59 -14.05
N THR A 34 2.98 -10.98 -13.43
CA THR A 34 1.83 -10.09 -13.31
C THR A 34 2.19 -8.91 -12.41
N ALA A 35 2.20 -7.70 -12.98
CA ALA A 35 2.40 -6.47 -12.23
C ALA A 35 1.09 -6.01 -11.59
N CYS A 36 1.16 -5.54 -10.35
CA CYS A 36 0.05 -4.94 -9.62
C CYS A 36 0.26 -3.42 -9.50
N LEU A 37 -0.53 -2.67 -10.24
CA LEU A 37 -0.41 -1.22 -10.37
C LEU A 37 -1.58 -0.50 -9.69
N GLY A 38 -1.42 0.80 -9.48
CA GLY A 38 -2.45 1.67 -8.90
C GLY A 38 -2.03 2.29 -7.57
N VAL A 39 -3.01 2.85 -6.87
CA VAL A 39 -2.83 3.44 -5.54
C VAL A 39 -3.85 2.76 -4.63
N ALA A 40 -3.35 1.99 -3.66
CA ALA A 40 -4.21 1.28 -2.71
C ALA A 40 -5.10 2.28 -1.97
N THR A 41 -6.41 2.02 -1.97
CA THR A 41 -7.38 2.80 -1.20
C THR A 41 -7.06 2.59 0.28
N PRO A 42 -6.80 3.66 1.05
CA PRO A 42 -6.50 3.53 2.46
C PRO A 42 -7.69 2.90 3.20
N CYS A 43 -7.41 2.05 4.19
CA CYS A 43 -8.45 1.27 4.88
C CYS A 43 -9.57 2.15 5.44
N SER A 44 -9.25 3.36 5.92
CA SER A 44 -10.25 4.31 6.45
C SER A 44 -11.30 4.77 5.43
N LEU A 45 -11.04 4.62 4.13
CA LEU A 45 -11.96 4.95 3.04
C LEU A 45 -12.73 3.74 2.51
N ILE A 46 -12.48 2.54 3.02
CA ILE A 46 -13.22 1.34 2.63
C ILE A 46 -14.49 1.23 3.51
N GLU A 47 -15.62 1.60 2.93
CA GLU A 47 -16.88 1.76 3.67
C GLU A 47 -17.51 0.44 4.15
N THR A 48 -17.25 -0.67 3.45
CA THR A 48 -17.89 -1.95 3.78
C THR A 48 -16.95 -2.86 4.58
N PRO A 49 -17.38 -3.38 5.75
CA PRO A 49 -16.54 -4.27 6.58
C PRO A 49 -16.06 -5.52 5.84
N HIS A 50 -16.86 -6.03 4.91
CA HIS A 50 -16.49 -7.19 4.10
C HIS A 50 -15.35 -6.87 3.13
N ARG A 51 -15.40 -5.75 2.40
CA ARG A 51 -14.29 -5.33 1.51
C ARG A 51 -13.05 -4.99 2.33
N CYS A 52 -13.24 -4.41 3.51
CA CYS A 52 -12.15 -4.12 4.42
C CYS A 52 -11.41 -5.38 4.87
N ALA A 53 -12.14 -6.43 5.26
CA ALA A 53 -11.53 -7.68 5.70
C ALA A 53 -10.83 -8.45 4.57
N ALA A 54 -11.24 -8.21 3.31
CA ALA A 54 -10.62 -8.79 2.13
C ALA A 54 -9.39 -8.00 1.64
N ALA A 55 -9.37 -6.68 1.89
CA ALA A 55 -8.29 -5.78 1.49
C ALA A 55 -6.97 -6.11 2.22
N PRO A 56 -5.90 -6.49 1.51
CA PRO A 56 -4.61 -6.77 2.11
C PRO A 56 -4.10 -5.62 2.99
N GLY A 57 -3.80 -5.96 4.25
CA GLY A 57 -3.33 -4.99 5.25
C GLY A 57 -4.44 -4.23 5.97
N CYS A 58 -5.72 -4.54 5.73
CA CYS A 58 -6.85 -3.95 6.45
C CYS A 58 -7.55 -4.96 7.40
N GLU A 59 -8.19 -4.46 8.46
CA GLU A 59 -9.00 -5.23 9.41
C GLU A 59 -10.36 -4.55 9.61
N GLY A 60 -11.45 -5.31 9.40
CA GLY A 60 -12.83 -4.85 9.47
C GLY A 60 -13.55 -5.11 10.79
N VAL A 61 -12.91 -4.89 11.95
CA VAL A 61 -13.54 -5.11 13.27
C VAL A 61 -14.15 -3.80 13.77
N GLY A 62 -15.44 -3.58 13.47
CA GLY A 62 -16.22 -2.41 13.88
C GLY A 62 -16.01 -1.16 13.02
N SER A 63 -14.80 -0.92 12.54
CA SER A 63 -14.46 0.12 11.55
C SER A 63 -13.31 -0.37 10.69
N CYS A 64 -13.26 0.04 9.41
CA CYS A 64 -12.13 -0.35 8.56
C CYS A 64 -10.89 0.47 8.88
N ARG A 65 -9.81 -0.22 9.24
CA ARG A 65 -8.51 0.36 9.59
C ARG A 65 -7.41 -0.57 9.12
N GLY A 66 -6.19 -0.07 8.99
CA GLY A 66 -5.10 -0.98 8.69
C GLY A 66 -4.72 -1.86 9.88
N ALA A 67 -4.23 -3.04 9.54
CA ALA A 67 -3.85 -4.08 10.46
C ALA A 67 -2.35 -4.03 10.75
N ALA A 68 -1.98 -4.36 11.99
CA ALA A 68 -0.59 -4.69 12.29
C ALA A 68 -0.19 -5.98 11.55
N LEU A 69 1.10 -6.12 11.23
CA LEU A 69 1.64 -7.37 10.73
C LEU A 69 1.42 -8.50 11.75
N PRO A 70 1.07 -9.72 11.29
CA PRO A 70 0.92 -10.85 12.19
C PRO A 70 2.25 -11.18 12.84
N CYS A 71 2.23 -11.64 14.09
CA CYS A 71 3.45 -11.97 14.83
C CYS A 71 4.31 -12.99 14.07
N SER A 72 3.70 -13.94 13.35
CA SER A 72 4.42 -14.96 12.57
C SER A 72 5.27 -14.41 11.43
N SER A 73 5.04 -13.16 10.99
CA SER A 73 5.82 -12.50 9.95
C SER A 73 6.93 -11.61 10.51
N ILE A 74 7.12 -11.58 11.84
CA ILE A 74 8.14 -10.77 12.49
C ILE A 74 9.43 -11.59 12.57
N GLU A 75 10.47 -11.07 11.93
CA GLU A 75 11.83 -11.60 12.05
C GLU A 75 12.57 -10.84 13.17
N GLY A 76 13.26 -11.56 14.04
CA GLY A 76 14.04 -10.97 15.13
C GLY A 76 13.33 -10.96 16.49
N SER A 77 13.32 -9.82 17.19
CA SER A 77 12.85 -9.77 18.58
C SER A 77 11.32 -9.58 18.64
N CYS A 78 10.59 -10.64 18.98
CA CYS A 78 9.13 -10.54 19.18
C CYS A 78 8.76 -9.57 20.31
N ALA A 79 9.66 -9.37 21.28
CA ALA A 79 9.41 -8.56 22.47
C ALA A 79 9.28 -7.06 22.18
N SER A 80 9.77 -6.58 21.04
CA SER A 80 9.55 -5.18 20.61
C SER A 80 8.16 -4.94 20.04
N HIS A 81 7.35 -5.98 19.84
CA HIS A 81 6.03 -5.89 19.23
C HIS A 81 4.96 -6.31 20.22
N ALA A 82 4.06 -5.39 20.56
CA ALA A 82 3.06 -5.64 21.59
C ALA A 82 2.09 -6.74 21.15
N GLY A 83 1.82 -7.70 22.04
CA GLY A 83 0.98 -8.86 21.77
C GLY A 83 1.70 -10.04 21.09
N CYS A 84 2.96 -9.86 20.70
CA CYS A 84 3.81 -10.93 20.19
C CYS A 84 4.72 -11.50 21.29
N ARG A 85 4.99 -12.79 21.22
CA ARG A 85 5.91 -13.52 22.11
C ARG A 85 6.78 -14.46 21.30
N VAL A 86 7.96 -14.78 21.82
CA VAL A 86 8.79 -15.83 21.27
C VAL A 86 8.14 -17.18 21.60
N GLU A 87 7.85 -17.98 20.58
CA GLU A 87 7.62 -19.41 20.70
C GLU A 87 8.90 -20.14 20.27
N ALA A 88 9.55 -20.77 21.24
CA ALA A 88 10.70 -21.61 20.97
C ALA A 88 10.20 -22.94 20.43
N GLU A 89 10.40 -23.19 19.13
CA GLU A 89 10.33 -24.54 18.62
C GLU A 89 11.66 -25.23 19.00
N GLY A 90 11.58 -26.44 19.58
CA GLY A 90 12.69 -27.13 20.26
C GLY A 90 13.93 -27.47 19.42
N THR A 91 14.08 -26.90 18.24
CA THR A 91 15.16 -27.10 17.26
C THR A 91 16.08 -25.88 17.10
N GLY A 92 16.00 -24.89 18.00
CA GLY A 92 16.89 -23.71 17.98
C GLY A 92 16.41 -22.57 17.08
N HIS A 93 15.20 -22.70 16.51
CA HIS A 93 14.54 -21.62 15.79
C HIS A 93 13.45 -21.01 16.69
N SER A 94 13.59 -19.72 16.99
CA SER A 94 12.56 -18.93 17.67
C SER A 94 11.65 -18.30 16.61
N SER A 95 10.37 -18.65 16.63
CA SER A 95 9.37 -17.93 15.84
C SER A 95 8.58 -16.97 16.73
N CYS A 96 8.03 -15.93 16.13
CA CYS A 96 7.13 -15.02 16.83
C CYS A 96 5.69 -15.52 16.71
N ALA A 97 5.03 -15.66 17.85
CA ALA A 97 3.64 -16.12 17.93
C ALA A 97 2.79 -15.14 18.76
N GLY A 98 1.47 -15.32 18.69
CA GLY A 98 0.50 -14.47 19.38
C GLY A 98 -0.33 -13.62 18.42
N ARG A 99 -1.01 -12.62 18.98
CA ARG A 99 -1.85 -11.69 18.22
C ARG A 99 -1.30 -10.28 18.45
N ALA A 100 -0.70 -9.72 17.40
CA ALA A 100 -0.21 -8.36 17.39
C ALA A 100 -1.32 -7.39 17.82
N LEU A 101 -0.98 -6.44 18.68
CA LEU A 101 -1.91 -5.36 19.03
C LEU A 101 -2.19 -4.52 17.79
N ARG A 102 -3.45 -4.15 17.60
CA ARG A 102 -3.88 -3.28 16.51
C ARG A 102 -3.26 -1.88 16.66
N CYS A 103 -2.99 -1.24 15.53
CA CYS A 103 -2.34 0.06 15.48
C CYS A 103 -3.13 1.15 16.22
N ASP A 104 -4.46 1.10 16.19
CA ASP A 104 -5.34 2.07 16.86
C ASP A 104 -5.23 2.05 18.40
N ARG A 105 -4.55 1.05 18.97
CA ARG A 105 -4.28 0.95 20.40
C ARG A 105 -3.12 1.84 20.86
N PHE A 106 -2.32 2.36 19.93
CA PHE A 106 -1.20 3.24 20.24
C PHE A 106 -1.57 4.70 20.00
N SER A 107 -1.42 5.53 21.02
CA SER A 107 -1.69 6.97 20.94
C SER A 107 -0.44 7.83 20.79
N ASP A 108 0.74 7.20 20.77
CA ASP A 108 2.02 7.87 20.63
C ASP A 108 2.83 7.33 19.45
N LEU A 109 3.59 8.23 18.82
CA LEU A 109 4.42 7.97 17.64
C LEU A 109 5.36 6.78 17.85
N ARG A 110 6.01 6.70 19.02
CA ARG A 110 7.08 5.73 19.27
C ARG A 110 6.53 4.31 19.38
N SER A 111 5.46 4.12 20.13
CA SER A 111 4.80 2.82 20.26
C SER A 111 4.18 2.40 18.93
N CYS A 112 3.63 3.36 18.17
CA CYS A 112 3.08 3.09 16.85
C CYS A 112 4.13 2.54 15.88
N LEU A 113 5.24 3.25 15.70
CA LEU A 113 6.31 2.84 14.79
C LEU A 113 7.08 1.62 15.30
N GLY A 114 7.01 1.31 16.59
CA GLY A 114 7.52 0.07 17.16
C GLY A 114 6.68 -1.16 16.78
N GLN A 115 5.41 -0.99 16.40
CA GLN A 115 4.56 -2.08 15.98
C GLN A 115 4.72 -2.33 14.47
N ALA A 116 5.12 -3.54 14.12
CA ALA A 116 5.27 -3.92 12.72
C ALA A 116 3.95 -3.76 11.96
N GLY A 117 3.99 -3.07 10.82
CA GLY A 117 2.83 -2.84 9.95
C GLY A 117 1.99 -1.62 10.33
N CYS A 118 2.36 -0.90 11.39
CA CYS A 118 1.73 0.36 11.75
C CYS A 118 2.53 1.56 11.24
N THR A 119 1.84 2.66 10.93
CA THR A 119 2.41 3.94 10.54
C THR A 119 1.74 5.08 11.29
N TRP A 120 2.38 6.24 11.28
CA TRP A 120 1.90 7.45 11.95
C TRP A 120 1.59 8.55 10.95
N SER A 121 0.32 8.97 10.89
CA SER A 121 -0.17 10.07 10.06
C SER A 121 -1.04 11.05 10.87
N GLY A 122 -0.63 11.33 12.11
CA GLY A 122 -1.39 12.13 13.09
C GLY A 122 -2.23 11.27 14.05
N SER A 123 -2.45 10.01 13.70
CA SER A 123 -2.88 8.93 14.59
C SER A 123 -2.16 7.65 14.19
N CYS A 124 -2.11 6.65 15.08
CA CYS A 124 -1.55 5.36 14.73
C CYS A 124 -2.58 4.50 13.98
N GLY A 125 -2.22 4.07 12.78
CA GLY A 125 -3.03 3.18 11.95
C GLY A 125 -2.12 2.22 11.19
N GLY A 126 -2.64 1.07 10.77
CA GLY A 126 -2.04 0.40 9.63
C GLY A 126 -2.49 1.10 8.36
N GLU A 127 -1.79 0.86 7.26
CA GLU A 127 -2.23 1.27 5.94
C GLU A 127 -2.59 0.06 5.09
N ALA A 128 -3.41 0.30 4.08
CA ALA A 128 -3.63 -0.66 3.03
C ALA A 128 -2.28 -1.03 2.39
N ARG A 129 -2.05 -2.32 2.10
CA ARG A 129 -0.84 -2.76 1.40
C ARG A 129 -0.74 -2.04 0.04
N GLU A 130 0.40 -1.44 -0.25
CA GLU A 130 0.64 -0.82 -1.57
C GLU A 130 0.53 -1.84 -2.71
N CYS A 131 0.08 -1.40 -3.89
CA CYS A 131 -0.17 -2.29 -5.02
C CYS A 131 1.11 -3.02 -5.46
N GLY A 132 2.25 -2.34 -5.57
CA GLY A 132 3.51 -2.97 -5.97
C GLY A 132 4.02 -4.05 -4.99
N ALA A 133 3.63 -3.99 -3.72
CA ALA A 133 3.93 -5.06 -2.77
C ALA A 133 3.08 -6.33 -3.02
N LEU A 134 2.14 -6.30 -3.96
CA LEU A 134 1.30 -7.42 -4.38
C LEU A 134 1.68 -7.97 -5.77
N ASP A 135 2.83 -7.56 -6.33
CA ASP A 135 3.36 -8.12 -7.57
C ASP A 135 3.46 -9.66 -7.49
N GLY A 136 3.04 -10.34 -8.57
CA GLY A 136 2.93 -11.80 -8.61
C GLY A 136 1.77 -12.40 -7.79
N ARG A 137 0.96 -11.59 -7.09
CA ARG A 137 -0.23 -12.01 -6.32
C ARG A 137 -1.50 -11.47 -6.95
N VAL A 138 -1.88 -12.04 -8.09
CA VAL A 138 -3.06 -11.65 -8.90
C VAL A 138 -4.33 -11.49 -8.04
N PHE A 139 -4.63 -12.48 -7.18
CA PHE A 139 -5.83 -12.47 -6.35
C PHE A 139 -5.82 -11.35 -5.31
N ASP A 140 -4.70 -11.18 -4.60
CA ASP A 140 -4.58 -10.12 -3.59
C ASP A 140 -4.63 -8.73 -4.25
N CYS A 141 -4.06 -8.60 -5.45
CA CYS A 141 -4.07 -7.37 -6.22
C CYS A 141 -5.49 -6.93 -6.59
N VAL A 142 -6.34 -7.84 -7.07
CA VAL A 142 -7.72 -7.50 -7.46
C VAL A 142 -8.65 -7.30 -6.27
N GLU A 143 -8.35 -7.91 -5.13
CA GLU A 143 -9.09 -7.68 -3.88
C GLU A 143 -8.68 -6.38 -3.18
N GLN A 144 -7.46 -5.88 -3.44
CA GLN A 144 -7.03 -4.60 -2.89
C GLN A 144 -7.72 -3.44 -3.62
N PRO A 145 -8.62 -2.69 -2.97
CA PRO A 145 -9.32 -1.61 -3.65
C PRO A 145 -8.32 -0.55 -4.12
N GLY A 146 -8.48 -0.07 -5.36
CA GLY A 146 -7.55 0.90 -5.97
C GLY A 146 -6.36 0.28 -6.71
N CYS A 147 -6.16 -1.03 -6.61
CA CYS A 147 -5.16 -1.77 -7.38
C CYS A 147 -5.78 -2.48 -8.58
N TYR A 148 -4.97 -2.72 -9.61
CA TYR A 148 -5.33 -3.48 -10.79
C TYR A 148 -4.13 -4.23 -11.36
N VAL A 149 -4.44 -5.35 -12.00
CA VAL A 149 -3.45 -6.23 -12.64
C VAL A 149 -3.14 -5.73 -14.05
N LEU A 150 -1.85 -5.61 -14.37
CA LEU A 150 -1.38 -5.51 -15.75
C LEU A 150 -0.78 -6.87 -16.15
N SER A 151 -1.41 -7.52 -17.12
CA SER A 151 -0.89 -8.73 -17.75
C SER A 151 -0.36 -8.34 -19.14
N ASP A 152 0.88 -8.69 -19.45
CA ASP A 152 1.45 -8.62 -20.81
C ASP A 152 0.87 -9.74 -21.70
#